data_AF-A0A0F2NZ82-F1
#
_entry.id   AF-A0A0F2NZ82-F1
#
_cell.length_a   1.000
_cell.length_b   1.000
_cell.length_c   1.000
_cell.angle_alpha   90.00
_cell.angle_beta   90.00
_cell.angle_gamma   90.00
#
_symmetry.space_group_name_H-M   'P 1'
#
loop_
_entity.id
_entity.type
_entity.pdbx_description
1 polymer ?
#
loop_
_entity_poly.entity_id
_entity_poly.type
_entity_poly.pdbx_seq_one_letter_code
_entity_poly.pdbx_strand_id
1 'polypeptide(L)'
;MLDDSIKTQLKTYLERLQRPIELVASLDDSDKSAEMRELLADIVGLSPLVSTREDGSEVRRPSFSIGVAGEKARVHFAGIPMGHEFTSLVLALL
;
A
#
# COMPACT_ATOMS: atom_id res chain seq x y z
N MET A 1 -2.02 -12.34 1.03
CA MET A 1 -0.57 -12.30 0.73
C MET A 1 0.26 -12.16 1.99
N LEU A 2 -0.05 -11.23 2.89
CA LEU A 2 0.68 -11.04 4.15
C LEU A 2 0.34 -12.17 5.13
N ASP A 3 1.34 -12.70 5.83
CA ASP A 3 1.12 -13.66 6.93
C ASP A 3 0.52 -12.97 8.17
N ASP A 4 -0.05 -13.76 9.07
CA ASP A 4 -0.80 -13.27 10.23
C ASP A 4 0.06 -12.46 11.21
N SER A 5 1.35 -12.79 11.34
CA SER A 5 2.28 -12.05 12.21
C SER A 5 2.51 -10.65 11.65
N ILE A 6 2.82 -10.57 10.36
CA ILE A 6 3.00 -9.28 9.66
C ILE A 6 1.72 -8.44 9.70
N LYS A 7 0.56 -9.05 9.46
CA LYS A 7 -0.75 -8.36 9.55
C LYS A 7 -0.97 -7.76 10.94
N THR A 8 -0.67 -8.52 11.99
CA THR A 8 -0.81 -8.07 13.39
C THR A 8 0.11 -6.88 13.70
N GLN A 9 1.38 -6.96 13.26
CA GLN A 9 2.34 -5.87 13.44
C GLN A 9 1.91 -4.61 12.69
N LEU A 10 1.53 -4.76 11.41
CA LEU A 10 1.10 -3.64 10.58
C LEU A 10 -0.16 -2.99 11.16
N LYS A 11 -1.15 -3.76 11.60
CA LYS A 11 -2.35 -3.24 12.25
C LYS A 11 -2.02 -2.35 13.45
N THR A 12 -1.11 -2.80 14.32
CA THR A 12 -0.65 -2.02 15.48
C THR A 12 -0.05 -0.67 15.08
N TYR A 13 0.69 -0.61 13.97
CA TYR A 13 1.22 0.66 13.46
C TYR A 13 0.11 1.54 12.87
N LEU A 14 -0.83 0.96 12.12
CA LEU A 14 -1.93 1.69 11.48
C LEU A 14 -2.93 2.28 12.49
N GLU A 15 -3.01 1.75 13.71
CA GLU A 15 -3.76 2.36 14.83
C GLU A 15 -3.24 3.77 15.20
N ARG A 16 -2.00 4.11 14.83
CA ARG A 16 -1.39 5.43 15.07
C ARG A 16 -1.71 6.46 13.99
N LEU A 17 -2.41 6.07 12.91
CA LEU A 17 -2.78 6.99 11.85
C LEU A 17 -3.72 8.07 12.37
N GLN A 18 -3.38 9.32 12.09
CA GLN A 18 -4.20 10.48 12.45
C GLN A 18 -4.99 11.04 11.27
N ARG A 19 -4.68 10.59 10.05
CA ARG A 19 -5.25 11.09 8.80
C ARG A 19 -5.58 9.93 7.87
N PRO A 20 -6.59 10.08 7.00
CA PRO A 20 -6.87 9.09 5.97
C PRO A 20 -5.72 9.01 4.98
N ILE A 21 -5.25 7.79 4.72
CA ILE A 21 -4.21 7.46 3.76
C ILE A 21 -4.87 6.83 2.54
N GLU A 22 -4.36 7.19 1.36
CA GLU A 22 -4.80 6.67 0.09
C GLU A 22 -3.63 6.02 -0.64
N LEU A 23 -3.85 4.79 -1.08
CA LEU A 23 -2.93 3.98 -1.88
C LEU A 23 -3.41 4.03 -3.32
N VAL A 24 -2.69 4.71 -4.21
CA VAL A 24 -3.10 4.83 -5.62
C VAL A 24 -2.24 3.91 -6.47
N ALA A 25 -2.81 2.80 -6.90
CA ALA A 25 -2.16 1.75 -7.68
C ALA A 25 -2.21 2.05 -9.18
N SER A 26 -1.10 1.79 -9.87
CA SER A 26 -1.01 1.72 -11.32
C SER A 26 -0.65 0.28 -11.70
N LEU A 27 -1.64 -0.44 -12.20
CA LEU A 27 -1.56 -1.89 -12.44
C LEU A 27 -1.70 -2.23 -13.93
N ASP A 28 -1.30 -3.44 -14.28
CA ASP A 28 -1.49 -4.07 -15.59
C ASP A 28 -2.09 -5.49 -15.42
N ASP A 29 -2.14 -6.26 -16.50
CA ASP A 29 -2.74 -7.61 -16.50
C ASP A 29 -1.77 -8.73 -16.07
N SER A 30 -0.60 -8.39 -15.50
CA SER A 30 0.39 -9.38 -15.07
C SER A 30 0.06 -10.01 -13.72
N ASP A 31 0.60 -11.20 -13.47
CA ASP A 31 0.52 -11.88 -12.16
C ASP A 31 1.08 -11.01 -11.03
N LYS A 32 2.11 -10.20 -11.31
CA LYS A 32 2.68 -9.28 -10.32
C LYS A 32 1.74 -8.14 -9.96
N SER A 33 0.92 -7.68 -10.91
CA SER A 33 -0.17 -6.74 -10.61
C SER A 33 -1.27 -7.37 -9.78
N ALA A 34 -1.58 -8.66 -9.99
CA ALA A 34 -2.50 -9.40 -9.14
C ALA A 34 -1.96 -9.55 -7.70
N GLU A 35 -0.70 -9.92 -7.53
CA GLU A 35 -0.03 -9.97 -6.22
C GLU A 35 -0.04 -8.59 -5.53
N MET A 36 0.21 -7.50 -6.25
CA MET A 36 0.15 -6.15 -5.68
C MET A 36 -1.25 -5.77 -5.24
N ARG A 37 -2.29 -6.11 -6.02
CA ARG A 37 -3.68 -5.89 -5.64
C ARG A 37 -4.01 -6.63 -4.34
N GLU A 38 -3.56 -7.87 -4.19
CA GLU A 38 -3.75 -8.65 -2.97
C GLU A 38 -3.04 -8.01 -1.76
N LEU A 39 -1.81 -7.53 -1.94
CA LEU A 39 -1.09 -6.79 -0.89
C LEU A 39 -1.87 -5.53 -0.46
N LEU A 40 -2.32 -4.71 -1.40
CA LEU A 40 -3.04 -3.48 -1.09
C LEU A 40 -4.39 -3.77 -0.42
N ALA A 41 -5.10 -4.82 -0.86
CA ALA A 41 -6.33 -5.27 -0.23
C ALA A 41 -6.10 -5.75 1.21
N ASP A 42 -5.03 -6.51 1.46
CA ASP A 42 -4.64 -6.89 2.81
C ASP A 42 -4.39 -5.65 3.69
N ILE A 43 -3.68 -4.63 3.21
CA ILE A 43 -3.38 -3.40 3.97
C ILE A 43 -4.66 -2.60 4.26
N VAL A 44 -5.53 -2.40 3.26
CA VAL A 44 -6.82 -1.71 3.43
C VAL A 44 -7.69 -2.43 4.47
N GLY A 45 -7.67 -3.76 4.50
CA GLY A 45 -8.40 -4.55 5.49
C GLY A 45 -7.93 -4.37 6.95
N LEU A 46 -6.77 -3.76 7.19
CA LEU A 46 -6.21 -3.58 8.54
C LEU A 46 -6.59 -2.25 9.20
N SER A 47 -7.10 -1.26 8.46
CA SER A 47 -7.47 0.03 9.04
C SER A 47 -8.55 0.76 8.23
N PRO A 48 -9.58 1.33 8.90
CA PRO A 48 -10.61 2.13 8.23
C PRO A 48 -10.08 3.46 7.69
N LEU A 49 -8.87 3.87 8.08
CA LEU A 49 -8.23 5.09 7.59
C LEU A 49 -7.41 4.85 6.32
N VAL A 50 -7.28 3.61 5.85
CA VAL A 50 -6.55 3.31 4.62
C VAL A 50 -7.53 2.92 3.52
N SER A 51 -7.39 3.54 2.37
CA SER A 51 -8.17 3.26 1.17
C SER A 51 -7.26 3.02 -0.02
N THR A 52 -7.78 2.35 -1.05
CA THR A 52 -7.05 2.12 -2.29
C THR A 52 -7.85 2.64 -3.49
N ARG A 53 -7.14 3.15 -4.49
CA ARG A 53 -7.67 3.40 -5.84
C ARG A 53 -6.78 2.72 -6.87
N GLU A 54 -7.37 2.25 -7.96
CA GLU A 54 -6.64 1.59 -9.05
C GLU A 54 -6.61 2.43 -10.34
N ASP A 55 -6.92 3.72 -10.24
CA ASP A 55 -6.94 4.68 -11.34
C ASP A 55 -5.59 5.38 -11.57
N GLY A 56 -4.50 4.84 -11.01
CA GLY A 56 -3.16 5.37 -11.19
C GLY A 56 -2.65 5.20 -12.62
N SER A 57 -1.87 6.18 -13.07
CA SER A 57 -1.38 6.27 -14.46
C SER A 57 0.14 6.22 -14.58
N GLU A 58 0.86 5.69 -13.59
CA GLU A 58 2.32 5.60 -13.62
C GLU A 58 2.81 4.67 -14.74
N VAL A 59 3.97 5.02 -15.29
CA VAL A 59 4.62 4.26 -16.39
C VAL A 59 5.12 2.91 -15.89
N ARG A 60 5.61 2.83 -14.65
CA ARG A 60 6.07 1.58 -14.04
C ARG A 60 4.87 0.82 -13.50
N ARG A 61 4.68 -0.42 -13.94
CA ARG A 61 3.58 -1.29 -13.52
C ARG A 61 4.13 -2.69 -13.18
N PRO A 62 3.70 -3.31 -12.06
CA PRO A 62 2.85 -2.74 -11.03
C PRO A 62 3.58 -1.70 -10.17
N SER A 63 2.89 -0.64 -9.79
CA SER A 63 3.35 0.34 -8.81
C SER A 63 2.18 0.90 -8.00
N PHE A 64 2.48 1.55 -6.90
CA PHE A 64 1.50 2.35 -6.16
C PHE A 64 2.17 3.53 -5.47
N SER A 65 1.36 4.53 -5.17
CA SER A 65 1.76 5.70 -4.41
C SER A 65 1.03 5.77 -3.07
N ILE A 66 1.65 6.41 -2.09
CA ILE A 66 1.13 6.57 -0.73
C ILE A 66 1.04 8.06 -0.43
N GLY A 67 -0.15 8.52 -0.02
CA GLY A 67 -0.40 9.91 0.33
C GLY A 67 -1.56 10.07 1.30
N VAL A 68 -1.72 11.28 1.84
CA VAL A 68 -2.98 11.65 2.52
C VAL A 68 -4.06 11.77 1.46
N ALA A 69 -5.26 11.26 1.74
CA ALA A 69 -6.37 11.30 0.80
C ALA A 69 -6.64 12.74 0.31
N GLY A 70 -6.68 12.93 -1.00
CA GLY A 70 -6.87 14.25 -1.63
C GLY A 70 -5.63 15.14 -1.70
N GLU A 71 -4.49 14.71 -1.14
CA GLU A 71 -3.21 15.40 -1.27
C GLU A 71 -2.30 14.72 -2.32
N LYS A 72 -1.24 15.42 -2.71
CA LYS A 72 -0.21 14.83 -3.58
C LYS A 72 0.48 13.68 -2.84
N ALA A 73 0.64 12.55 -3.51
CA ALA A 73 1.37 11.41 -2.97
C ALA A 73 2.81 11.78 -2.61
N ARG A 74 3.30 11.18 -1.51
CA ARG A 74 4.62 11.48 -0.92
C ARG A 74 5.67 10.43 -1.28
N VAL A 75 5.24 9.17 -1.41
CA VAL A 75 6.11 8.02 -1.64
C VAL A 75 5.53 7.17 -2.76
N HIS A 76 6.41 6.62 -3.60
CA HIS A 76 6.05 5.73 -4.70
C HIS A 76 6.88 4.46 -4.61
N PHE A 77 6.22 3.32 -4.74
CA PHE A 77 6.84 2.00 -4.85
C PHE A 77 6.53 1.41 -6.22
N ALA A 78 7.55 0.89 -6.91
CA ALA A 78 7.39 0.13 -8.14
C ALA A 78 7.92 -1.29 -7.92
N GLY A 79 7.07 -2.29 -8.17
CA GLY A 79 7.26 -3.65 -7.69
C GLY A 79 6.78 -3.87 -6.26
N ILE A 80 6.83 -5.12 -5.81
CA ILE A 80 6.27 -5.57 -4.53
C ILE A 80 7.28 -5.30 -3.39
N PRO A 81 7.00 -4.37 -2.45
CA PRO A 81 7.96 -3.95 -1.42
C PRO A 81 7.92 -4.88 -0.20
N MET A 82 8.36 -6.12 -0.40
CA MET A 82 8.43 -7.16 0.63
C MET A 82 9.88 -7.36 1.12
N GLY A 83 10.08 -8.27 2.08
CA GLY A 83 11.40 -8.55 2.64
C GLY A 83 11.96 -7.36 3.41
N HIS A 84 13.20 -6.95 3.12
CA HIS A 84 13.83 -5.81 3.79
C HIS A 84 13.08 -4.48 3.56
N GLU A 85 12.37 -4.33 2.45
CA GLU A 85 11.61 -3.12 2.13
C GLU A 85 10.26 -3.04 2.85
N PHE A 86 9.85 -4.09 3.56
CA PHE A 86 8.60 -4.07 4.31
C PHE A 86 8.61 -2.99 5.40
N THR A 87 9.75 -2.79 6.08
CA THR A 87 9.89 -1.71 7.07
C THR A 87 9.77 -0.33 6.42
N SER A 88 10.30 -0.16 5.21
CA SER A 88 10.14 1.07 4.42
C SER A 88 8.67 1.35 4.11
N LEU A 89 7.90 0.32 3.75
CA LEU A 89 6.45 0.42 3.53
C LEU A 89 5.72 0.87 4.80
N VAL A 90 6.00 0.25 5.95
CA VAL A 90 5.38 0.62 7.23
C VAL A 90 5.62 2.09 7.55
N LEU A 91 6.85 2.58 7.40
CA LEU A 91 7.19 3.98 7.67
C LEU A 91 6.53 4.95 6.68
N ALA A 92 6.37 4.55 5.41
CA ALA A 92 5.72 5.38 4.40
C ALA A 92 4.21 5.56 4.63
N LEU A 93 3.56 4.61 5.33
CA LEU A 93 2.15 4.67 5.70
C LEU A 93 1.87 5.66 6.84
N LEU A 94 2.86 5.96 7.69
CA LEU A 94 2.74 6.86 8.86
C LEU A 94 2.86 8.36 8.48
#